data_AF-A0A2G4F3B7-F1
#
_entry.id   AF-A0A2G4F3B7-F1
#
_cell.length_a   1.000
_cell.length_b   1.000
_cell.length_c   1.000
_cell.angle_alpha   90.00
_cell.angle_beta   90.00
_cell.angle_gamma   90.00
#
_symmetry.space_group_name_H-M   'P 1'
#
loop_
_entity.id
_entity.type
_entity.pdbx_description
1 polymer ?
#
loop_
_entity_poly.entity_id
_entity_poly.type
_entity_poly.pdbx_seq_one_letter_code
_entity_poly.pdbx_strand_id
1 'polypeptide(L)'
;MEDYQAAFIERHFDTEALNQSKRKVAAMHFGGVTIECLLKAMIFASLGKGATQEWKTDSNNPGHTITNPGHSYIEALKRNNRLRSKIDNFPEVRKWLDEVENPTSQHFINMRYSGIEPDDESYKRWLNAYQSLKRWLQKQATQL
;
A
#
# COMPACT_ATOMS: atom_id res chain seq x y z
N MET A 1 14.65 -9.33 -8.91
CA MET A 1 13.95 -9.34 -7.62
C MET A 1 13.28 -7.98 -7.45
N GLU A 2 12.02 -7.93 -7.05
CA GLU A 2 11.27 -6.66 -6.96
C GLU A 2 11.68 -5.89 -5.71
N ASP A 3 12.32 -4.74 -5.88
CA ASP A 3 12.69 -3.85 -4.77
C ASP A 3 11.50 -2.96 -4.38
N TYR A 4 10.62 -3.52 -3.54
CA TYR A 4 9.43 -2.80 -3.07
C TYR A 4 9.75 -1.63 -2.15
N GLN A 5 10.93 -1.61 -1.50
CA GLN A 5 11.34 -0.51 -0.66
C GLN A 5 11.71 0.71 -1.51
N ALA A 6 12.54 0.51 -2.55
CA ALA A 6 12.85 1.55 -3.52
C ALA A 6 11.59 2.00 -4.27
N ALA A 7 10.74 1.04 -4.70
CA ALA A 7 9.48 1.37 -5.35
C ALA A 7 8.57 2.22 -4.45
N PHE A 8 8.46 1.93 -3.15
CA PHE A 8 7.71 2.76 -2.22
C PHE A 8 8.20 4.22 -2.21
N ILE A 9 9.52 4.44 -2.19
CA ILE A 9 10.11 5.79 -2.18
C ILE A 9 9.76 6.54 -3.47
N GLU A 10 9.99 5.92 -4.63
CA GLU A 10 9.72 6.55 -5.93
C GLU A 10 8.22 6.85 -6.12
N ARG A 11 7.34 5.90 -5.79
CA ARG A 11 5.88 6.08 -5.90
C ARG A 11 5.37 7.13 -4.92
N HIS A 12 5.99 7.28 -3.75
CA HIS A 12 5.69 8.38 -2.85
C HIS A 12 6.02 9.73 -3.50
N PHE A 13 7.20 9.89 -4.09
CA PHE A 13 7.56 11.12 -4.79
C PHE A 13 6.61 11.42 -5.95
N ASP A 14 6.25 10.42 -6.75
CA ASP A 14 5.27 10.57 -7.82
C ASP A 14 3.92 11.08 -7.27
N THR A 15 3.46 10.50 -6.17
CA THR A 15 2.18 10.88 -5.56
C THR A 15 2.19 12.35 -5.10
N GLU A 16 3.29 12.81 -4.50
CA GLU A 16 3.44 14.21 -4.08
C GLU A 16 3.48 15.16 -5.28
N ALA A 17 4.25 14.82 -6.33
CA ALA A 17 4.32 15.63 -7.55
C ALA A 17 2.94 15.75 -8.24
N LEU A 18 2.18 14.66 -8.28
CA LEU A 18 0.83 14.62 -8.85
C LEU A 18 -0.17 15.42 -8.01
N ASN A 19 -0.09 15.35 -6.69
CA ASN A 19 -0.89 16.16 -5.77
C ASN A 19 -0.60 17.66 -5.98
N GLN A 20 0.68 18.06 -6.01
CA GLN A 20 1.09 19.45 -6.27
C GLN A 20 0.61 19.96 -7.63
N SER A 21 0.59 19.08 -8.63
CA SER A 21 0.11 19.37 -9.99
C SER A 21 -1.42 19.29 -10.12
N LYS A 22 -2.15 19.07 -9.03
CA LYS A 22 -3.62 18.93 -8.98
C LYS A 22 -4.17 17.84 -9.91
N ARG A 23 -3.42 16.75 -10.11
CA ARG A 23 -3.83 15.58 -10.91
C ARG A 23 -4.46 14.53 -9.98
N LYS A 24 -5.69 14.76 -9.52
CA LYS A 24 -6.27 14.00 -8.38
C LYS A 24 -6.41 12.51 -8.65
N VAL A 25 -6.95 12.12 -9.81
CA VAL A 25 -7.11 10.71 -10.21
C VAL A 25 -5.76 9.99 -10.20
N ALA A 26 -4.73 10.61 -10.79
CA ALA A 26 -3.40 10.05 -10.83
C ALA A 26 -2.76 9.98 -9.43
N ALA A 27 -2.91 11.02 -8.61
CA ALA A 27 -2.45 11.03 -7.23
C ALA A 27 -3.11 9.92 -6.40
N MET A 28 -4.42 9.69 -6.57
CA MET A 28 -5.15 8.60 -5.91
C MET A 28 -4.65 7.22 -6.34
N HIS A 29 -4.45 7.02 -7.63
CA HIS A 29 -3.87 5.79 -8.17
C HIS A 29 -2.48 5.52 -7.58
N PHE A 30 -1.56 6.46 -7.72
CA PHE A 30 -0.17 6.31 -7.27
C PHE A 30 -0.05 6.28 -5.75
N GLY A 31 -0.90 6.98 -5.01
CA GLY A 31 -0.95 6.90 -3.56
C GLY A 31 -1.37 5.52 -3.08
N GLY A 32 -2.31 4.88 -3.79
CA GLY A 32 -2.66 3.49 -3.56
C GLY A 32 -1.49 2.53 -3.85
N VAL A 33 -0.79 2.71 -4.97
CA VAL A 33 0.41 1.93 -5.32
C VAL A 33 1.52 2.14 -4.28
N THR A 34 1.68 3.36 -3.77
CA THR A 34 2.67 3.68 -2.73
C THR A 34 2.46 2.82 -1.47
N ILE A 35 1.22 2.75 -0.98
CA ILE A 35 0.90 1.94 0.20
C ILE A 35 1.02 0.44 -0.11
N GLU A 36 0.66 -0.01 -1.32
CA GLU A 36 0.88 -1.40 -1.74
C GLU A 36 2.35 -1.78 -1.65
N CYS A 37 3.25 -0.95 -2.22
CA CYS A 37 4.69 -1.19 -2.17
C CYS A 37 5.20 -1.23 -0.73
N LEU A 38 4.74 -0.32 0.14
CA LEU A 38 5.12 -0.31 1.55
C LEU A 38 4.69 -1.60 2.27
N LEU A 39 3.45 -2.05 2.07
CA LEU A 39 2.94 -3.29 2.65
C LEU A 39 3.75 -4.51 2.18
N LYS A 40 4.07 -4.58 0.88
CA LYS A 40 4.90 -5.65 0.31
C LYS A 40 6.33 -5.63 0.86
N ALA A 41 6.93 -4.46 1.00
CA ALA A 41 8.24 -4.31 1.65
C ALA A 41 8.20 -4.80 3.11
N MET A 42 7.15 -4.46 3.87
CA MET A 42 6.97 -4.93 5.25
C MET A 42 6.76 -6.46 5.34
N ILE A 43 6.11 -7.09 4.36
CA ILE A 43 6.01 -8.56 4.28
C ILE A 43 7.41 -9.15 4.09
N PHE A 44 8.19 -8.66 3.12
CA PHE A 44 9.54 -9.17 2.88
C PHE A 44 10.51 -8.92 4.03
N ALA A 45 10.39 -7.79 4.73
CA ALA A 45 11.16 -7.52 5.94
C ALA A 45 10.84 -8.49 7.10
N SER A 46 9.65 -9.11 7.10
CA SER A 46 9.23 -10.07 8.13
C SER A 46 9.63 -11.52 7.85
N LEU A 47 10.28 -11.79 6.71
CA LEU A 47 10.73 -13.13 6.36
C LEU A 47 11.83 -13.63 7.30
N GLY A 48 11.88 -14.95 7.49
CA GLY A 48 12.91 -15.59 8.32
C GLY A 48 14.32 -15.42 7.74
N LYS A 49 15.34 -15.56 8.60
CA LYS A 49 16.74 -15.55 8.17
C LYS A 49 16.99 -16.63 7.12
N GLY A 50 17.64 -16.27 6.02
CA GLY A 50 17.96 -17.18 4.91
C GLY A 50 16.88 -17.29 3.84
N ALA A 51 15.72 -16.67 4.02
CA ALA A 51 14.72 -16.51 2.97
C ALA A 51 15.14 -15.45 1.95
N THR A 52 14.87 -15.68 0.67
CA THR A 52 15.07 -14.68 -0.38
C THR A 52 13.86 -13.75 -0.48
N GLN A 53 14.05 -12.49 -0.88
CA GLN A 53 12.96 -11.52 -1.08
C GLN A 53 12.24 -11.74 -2.43
N GLU A 54 11.71 -12.93 -2.65
CA GLU A 54 10.99 -13.30 -3.87
C GLU A 54 9.69 -14.01 -3.53
N TRP A 55 8.59 -13.68 -4.19
CA TRP A 55 7.32 -14.37 -3.95
C TRP A 55 7.42 -15.86 -4.31
N LYS A 56 6.80 -16.72 -3.49
CA LYS A 56 6.63 -18.13 -3.83
C LYS A 56 5.73 -18.25 -5.07
N THR A 57 6.19 -19.02 -6.04
CA THR A 57 5.45 -19.51 -7.22
C THR A 57 5.50 -21.04 -7.25
N ASP A 58 4.82 -21.69 -8.20
CA ASP A 58 4.93 -23.14 -8.37
C ASP A 58 6.31 -23.59 -8.89
N SER A 59 7.06 -22.67 -9.51
CA SER A 59 8.35 -22.95 -10.15
C SER A 59 9.58 -22.60 -9.31
N ASN A 60 9.42 -21.98 -8.12
CA ASN A 60 10.54 -21.59 -7.25
C ASN A 60 10.39 -22.09 -5.80
N ASN A 61 11.45 -21.95 -5.01
CA ASN A 61 11.42 -22.16 -3.57
C ASN A 61 12.28 -21.10 -2.85
N PRO A 62 11.71 -19.94 -2.49
CA PRO A 62 12.45 -18.81 -1.90
C PRO A 62 12.76 -19.00 -0.40
N GLY A 63 12.53 -20.19 0.15
CA GLY A 63 12.70 -20.45 1.59
C GLY A 63 11.51 -19.99 2.45
N HIS A 64 10.37 -19.69 1.84
CA HIS A 64 9.10 -19.39 2.53
C HIS A 64 7.88 -19.80 1.68
N THR A 65 6.69 -19.79 2.28
CA THR A 65 5.42 -20.17 1.62
C THR A 65 4.57 -18.98 1.17
N ILE A 66 5.03 -17.75 1.39
CA ILE A 66 4.29 -16.52 1.08
C ILE A 66 4.23 -16.27 -0.44
N THR A 67 3.02 -16.16 -0.98
CA THR A 67 2.73 -15.82 -2.39
C THR A 67 2.38 -14.34 -2.55
N ASN A 68 2.48 -13.82 -3.78
CA ASN A 68 2.20 -12.41 -4.09
C ASN A 68 0.72 -12.07 -3.78
N PRO A 69 0.45 -11.04 -2.94
CA PRO A 69 -0.92 -10.63 -2.61
C PRO A 69 -1.64 -9.85 -3.73
N GLY A 70 -0.99 -9.63 -4.87
CA GLY A 70 -1.53 -8.79 -5.94
C GLY A 70 -1.62 -7.33 -5.48
N HIS A 71 -2.76 -6.70 -5.77
CA HIS A 71 -3.02 -5.28 -5.46
C HIS A 71 -3.94 -5.07 -4.26
N SER A 72 -4.34 -6.13 -3.54
CA SER A 72 -5.25 -5.99 -2.39
C SER A 72 -4.48 -5.82 -1.07
N TYR A 73 -4.85 -4.80 -0.30
CA TYR A 73 -4.30 -4.59 1.04
C TYR A 73 -4.77 -5.66 2.01
N ILE A 74 -6.03 -6.08 1.93
CA ILE A 74 -6.54 -7.19 2.75
C ILE A 74 -5.73 -8.46 2.49
N GLU A 75 -5.45 -8.77 1.22
CA GLU A 75 -4.60 -9.90 0.91
C GLU A 75 -3.20 -9.69 1.47
N ALA A 76 -2.56 -8.53 1.28
CA ALA A 76 -1.24 -8.23 1.86
C ALA A 76 -1.21 -8.43 3.39
N LEU A 77 -2.23 -7.96 4.12
CA LEU A 77 -2.31 -8.09 5.57
C LEU A 77 -2.41 -9.54 6.04
N LYS A 78 -3.12 -10.41 5.31
CA LYS A 78 -3.14 -11.86 5.60
C LYS A 78 -1.75 -12.52 5.51
N ARG A 79 -0.77 -11.88 4.85
CA ARG A 79 0.61 -12.37 4.72
C ARG A 79 1.53 -11.78 5.81
N ASN A 80 1.03 -10.84 6.62
CA ASN A 80 1.73 -10.28 7.77
C ASN A 80 0.81 -10.22 8.99
N ASN A 81 0.68 -11.34 9.70
CA ASN A 81 -0.23 -11.50 10.84
C ASN A 81 0.04 -10.49 11.98
N ARG A 82 1.31 -10.14 12.23
CA ARG A 82 1.67 -9.16 13.26
C ARG A 82 1.18 -7.77 12.90
N LEU A 83 1.37 -7.33 11.65
CA LEU A 83 0.85 -6.06 11.16
C LEU A 83 -0.68 -6.03 11.15
N ARG A 84 -1.31 -7.11 10.66
CA ARG A 84 -2.76 -7.25 10.66
C ARG A 84 -3.34 -7.11 12.07
N SER A 85 -2.79 -7.83 13.04
CA SER A 85 -3.25 -7.76 14.44
C SER A 85 -3.13 -6.35 15.02
N LYS A 86 -2.06 -5.60 14.69
CA LYS A 86 -1.96 -4.19 15.07
C LYS A 86 -3.10 -3.39 14.45
N ILE A 87 -3.33 -3.48 13.14
CA ILE A 87 -4.40 -2.73 12.44
C ILE A 87 -5.78 -3.05 13.01
N ASP A 88 -6.06 -4.32 13.29
CA ASP A 88 -7.36 -4.75 13.83
C ASP A 88 -7.64 -4.11 15.22
N ASN A 89 -6.61 -3.68 15.96
CA ASN A 89 -6.72 -2.96 17.22
C ASN A 89 -6.87 -1.43 17.08
N PHE A 90 -6.70 -0.87 15.87
CA PHE A 90 -6.84 0.57 15.60
C PHE A 90 -7.87 0.82 14.48
N PRO A 91 -9.16 0.96 14.81
CA PRO A 91 -10.22 1.13 13.82
C PRO A 91 -10.02 2.30 12.84
N GLU A 92 -9.38 3.39 13.29
CA GLU A 92 -9.03 4.53 12.43
C GLU A 92 -8.10 4.12 11.27
N VAL A 93 -7.12 3.24 11.54
CA VAL A 93 -6.14 2.79 10.56
C VAL A 93 -6.84 1.89 9.54
N ARG A 94 -7.77 1.06 10.01
CA ARG A 94 -8.62 0.25 9.13
C ARG A 94 -9.45 1.12 8.19
N LYS A 95 -9.99 2.23 8.68
CA LYS A 95 -10.71 3.20 7.85
C LYS A 95 -9.79 3.87 6.83
N TRP A 96 -8.57 4.26 7.21
CA TRP A 96 -7.63 4.84 6.25
C TRP A 96 -7.18 3.83 5.19
N LEU A 97 -7.01 2.56 5.55
CA LEU A 97 -6.71 1.49 4.59
C LEU A 97 -7.80 1.38 3.53
N ASP A 98 -9.07 1.35 3.96
CA ASP A 98 -10.20 1.26 3.03
C ASP A 98 -10.31 2.51 2.14
N GLU A 99 -10.20 3.72 2.72
CA GLU A 99 -10.26 4.96 1.95
C GLU A 99 -9.14 5.04 0.89
N VAL A 100 -7.94 4.53 1.20
CA VAL A 100 -6.79 4.55 0.27
C VAL A 100 -6.84 3.41 -0.75
N GLU A 101 -7.33 2.22 -0.37
CA GLU A 101 -7.53 1.10 -1.29
C GLU A 101 -8.67 1.40 -2.28
N ASN A 102 -9.72 2.08 -1.80
CA ASN A 102 -10.96 2.34 -2.53
C ASN A 102 -11.30 3.84 -2.61
N PRO A 103 -10.42 4.70 -3.18
CA PRO A 103 -10.72 6.12 -3.37
C PRO A 103 -12.02 6.30 -4.14
N THR A 104 -12.92 7.14 -3.61
CA THR A 104 -14.22 7.43 -4.26
C THR A 104 -15.02 6.16 -4.63
N SER A 105 -14.95 5.12 -3.78
CA SER A 105 -15.62 3.82 -3.98
C SER A 105 -15.10 3.01 -5.18
N GLN A 106 -13.91 3.32 -5.69
CA GLN A 106 -13.26 2.59 -6.76
C GLN A 106 -11.86 2.16 -6.32
N HIS A 107 -11.49 0.90 -6.59
CA HIS A 107 -10.16 0.41 -6.26
C HIS A 107 -9.06 1.25 -6.92
N PHE A 108 -7.98 1.59 -6.21
CA PHE A 108 -6.94 2.52 -6.68
C PHE A 108 -6.31 2.11 -8.03
N ILE A 109 -6.20 0.82 -8.32
CA ILE A 109 -5.75 0.29 -9.62
C ILE A 109 -6.69 0.71 -10.75
N ASN A 110 -7.99 0.72 -10.51
CA ASN A 110 -8.99 1.06 -11.52
C ASN A 110 -9.10 2.57 -11.75
N MET A 111 -8.62 3.40 -10.82
CA MET A 111 -8.56 4.86 -10.98
C MET A 111 -7.83 5.28 -12.26
N ARG A 112 -6.85 4.49 -12.75
CA ARG A 112 -6.15 4.75 -14.01
C ARG A 112 -7.05 4.81 -15.25
N TYR A 113 -8.26 4.28 -15.15
CA TYR A 113 -9.28 4.31 -16.21
C TYR A 113 -10.43 5.28 -15.91
N SER A 114 -10.40 5.98 -14.77
CA SER A 114 -11.42 6.97 -14.44
C SER A 114 -11.22 8.24 -15.27
N GLY A 115 -12.25 8.59 -16.04
CA GLY A 115 -12.37 9.91 -16.67
C GLY A 115 -13.09 10.94 -15.80
N ILE A 116 -13.56 10.54 -14.61
CA ILE A 116 -14.33 11.38 -13.70
C ILE A 116 -13.39 11.91 -12.63
N GLU A 117 -13.26 13.24 -12.57
CA GLU A 117 -12.42 13.91 -11.60
C GLU A 117 -13.11 13.89 -10.21
N PRO A 118 -12.42 13.48 -9.13
CA PRO A 118 -12.93 13.56 -7.78
C PRO A 118 -13.21 15.00 -7.34
N ASP A 119 -14.30 15.21 -6.61
CA ASP A 119 -14.57 16.48 -5.95
C ASP A 119 -13.51 16.80 -4.88
N ASP A 120 -13.42 18.08 -4.49
CA ASP A 120 -12.39 18.56 -3.56
C ASP A 120 -12.53 17.96 -2.15
N GLU A 121 -13.75 17.71 -1.69
CA GLU A 121 -14.00 17.15 -0.35
C GLU A 121 -13.56 15.69 -0.29
N SER A 122 -13.93 14.91 -1.30
CA SER A 122 -13.51 13.52 -1.46
C SER A 122 -12.00 13.40 -1.62
N TYR A 123 -11.39 14.27 -2.43
CA TYR A 123 -9.94 14.28 -2.57
C TYR A 123 -9.22 14.63 -1.26
N LYS A 124 -9.70 15.64 -0.53
CA LYS A 124 -9.13 16.05 0.75
C LYS A 124 -9.25 14.94 1.80
N ARG A 125 -10.39 14.24 1.86
CA ARG A 125 -10.59 13.09 2.74
C ARG A 125 -9.60 11.98 2.43
N TRP A 126 -9.47 11.60 1.15
CA TRP A 126 -8.51 10.61 0.71
C TRP A 126 -7.06 11.02 1.04
N LEU A 127 -6.66 12.27 0.76
CA LEU A 127 -5.30 12.74 0.99
C LEU A 127 -4.93 12.68 2.48
N ASN A 128 -5.86 13.05 3.36
CA ASN A 128 -5.68 12.94 4.81
C ASN A 128 -5.51 11.48 5.26
N ALA A 129 -6.32 10.56 4.70
CA ALA A 129 -6.21 9.13 4.98
C ALA A 129 -4.86 8.57 4.49
N TYR A 130 -4.46 8.90 3.26
CA TYR A 130 -3.16 8.52 2.68
C TYR A 130 -1.99 8.97 3.54
N GLN A 131 -1.94 10.24 3.92
CA GLN A 131 -0.84 10.78 4.73
C GLN A 131 -0.80 10.13 6.12
N SER A 132 -1.96 9.94 6.75
CA SER A 132 -2.06 9.34 8.08
C SER A 132 -1.65 7.87 8.05
N LEU A 133 -2.17 7.09 7.09
CA LEU A 133 -1.85 5.69 6.89
C LEU A 133 -0.36 5.50 6.60
N LYS A 134 0.20 6.27 5.67
CA LYS A 134 1.62 6.20 5.31
C LYS A 134 2.50 6.42 6.54
N ARG A 135 2.27 7.51 7.29
CA ARG A 135 3.05 7.82 8.51
C ARG A 135 2.91 6.71 9.56
N TRP A 136 1.71 6.17 9.75
CA TRP A 136 1.47 5.10 10.70
C TRP A 136 2.22 3.81 10.30
N LEU A 137 2.13 3.40 9.03
CA LEU A 137 2.80 2.20 8.51
C LEU A 137 4.31 2.33 8.55
N GLN A 138 4.88 3.50 8.19
CA GLN A 138 6.32 3.76 8.32
C GLN A 138 6.79 3.63 9.77
N LYS A 139 6.01 4.13 10.73
CA LYS A 139 6.30 3.93 12.16
C LYS A 139 6.29 2.45 12.54
N GLN A 140 5.31 1.68 12.03
CA GLN A 140 5.28 0.24 12.28
C GLN A 140 6.46 -0.50 11.66
N ALA A 141 6.90 -0.12 10.47
CA ALA A 141 8.04 -0.74 9.79
C ALA A 141 9.34 -0.62 10.59
N THR A 142 9.52 0.45 11.37
CA THR A 142 10.68 0.61 12.27
C THR A 142 10.60 -0.20 13.57
N GLN A 143 9.44 -0.78 13.88
CA GLN A 143 9.15 -1.48 15.13
C GLN A 143 8.89 -2.99 14.93
N LEU A 144 8.85 -3.43 13.68
CA LEU A 144 8.65 -4.83 13.31
C LEU A 144 10.00 -5.54 13.26
#